data_AF-A0A161W149-F1
#
_entry.id   AF-A0A161W149-F1
#
_cell.length_a   1.000
_cell.length_b   1.000
_cell.length_c   1.000
_cell.angle_alpha   90.00
_cell.angle_beta   90.00
_cell.angle_gamma   90.00
#
_symmetry.space_group_name_H-M   'P 1'
#
loop_
_entity.id
_entity.type
_entity.pdbx_description
1 polymer ?
#
loop_
_entity_poly.entity_id
_entity_poly.type
_entity_poly.pdbx_seq_one_letter_code
_entity_poly.pdbx_strand_id
1 'polypeptide(L)'
;MDRGACPDAFLAALYYDQLGRVLESYDYLLDAGRALRMMIHCNSERFKKVHEETAGKGIQDKVNNIVLLTYWECVLLESDVLDELSLPPSTYVLRHERVLPWPNMGLLEQDFPPWVSENYMARLLLRKELNQLHAILYSPAASNHPPALKVQNASEIEMRLRGVTWVTSDLRINVENLSAESYVKARLQAKYWGAQVVLYRPLIEMVLDISDNPRQCVDGTKSTSNTADGSGLLSQDYETPVTLHDFKTYEDIPEGIINKVKQGIFALTKSIEAFHDLNSGRFLVTNMFGVAHAQWGNLLILAAAHRDPYLVEFVDKPSLKSLFRQTIEMLKFHAQPGSALMVDQKIIETVDRHLFPTGTKATAGVLGP
;
A
#
# COMPACT_ATOMS: atom_id res chain seq x y z
N MET A 1 -28.84 18.52 -17.57
CA MET A 1 -27.94 18.06 -16.49
C MET A 1 -26.68 18.87 -16.55
N ASP A 2 -26.29 19.40 -15.41
CA ASP A 2 -25.19 20.36 -15.31
C ASP A 2 -23.86 19.62 -15.50
N ARG A 3 -23.14 19.95 -16.57
CA ARG A 3 -21.83 19.31 -16.85
C ARG A 3 -20.80 19.64 -15.77
N GLY A 4 -21.06 20.64 -14.91
CA GLY A 4 -20.22 21.00 -13.77
C GLY A 4 -20.28 20.04 -12.57
N ALA A 5 -21.35 19.25 -12.43
CA ALA A 5 -21.55 18.43 -11.24
C ALA A 5 -20.47 17.33 -11.04
N CYS A 6 -19.88 16.82 -12.14
CA CYS A 6 -18.81 15.83 -12.05
C CYS A 6 -17.47 16.44 -11.60
N PRO A 7 -16.96 17.52 -12.23
CA PRO A 7 -15.78 18.22 -11.73
C PRO A 7 -15.89 18.67 -10.27
N ASP A 8 -17.04 19.21 -9.88
CA ASP A 8 -17.22 19.77 -8.52
C ASP A 8 -17.16 18.68 -7.44
N ALA A 9 -17.85 17.55 -7.65
CA ALA A 9 -17.80 16.41 -6.74
C ALA A 9 -16.39 15.80 -6.68
N PHE A 10 -15.71 15.68 -7.82
CA PHE A 10 -14.35 15.15 -7.86
C PHE A 10 -13.34 16.03 -7.12
N LEU A 11 -13.42 17.36 -7.28
CA LEU A 11 -12.57 18.30 -6.55
C LEU A 11 -12.88 18.30 -5.05
N ALA A 12 -14.15 18.15 -4.67
CA ALA A 12 -14.55 18.00 -3.27
C ALA A 12 -13.96 16.73 -2.65
N ALA A 13 -13.98 15.60 -3.37
CA ALA A 13 -13.34 14.36 -2.91
C ALA A 13 -11.85 14.57 -2.62
N LEU A 14 -11.09 15.12 -3.58
CA LEU A 14 -9.67 15.41 -3.40
C LEU A 14 -9.40 16.34 -2.21
N TYR A 15 -10.28 17.32 -1.97
CA TYR A 15 -10.18 18.21 -0.82
C TYR A 15 -10.35 17.46 0.51
N TYR A 16 -11.36 16.60 0.63
CA TYR A 16 -11.58 15.81 1.84
C TYR A 16 -10.49 14.78 2.09
N ASP A 17 -9.94 14.17 1.04
CA ASP A 17 -8.78 13.27 1.16
C ASP A 17 -7.54 13.98 1.69
N GLN A 18 -7.31 15.23 1.28
CA GLN A 18 -6.21 16.06 1.81
C GLN A 18 -6.39 16.45 3.29
N LEU A 19 -7.61 16.32 3.82
CA LEU A 19 -7.92 16.51 5.23
C LEU A 19 -7.90 15.18 6.02
N GLY A 20 -7.65 14.05 5.37
CA GLY A 20 -7.73 12.72 5.98
C GLY A 20 -9.17 12.29 6.29
N ARG A 21 -10.18 12.91 5.66
CA ARG A 21 -11.61 12.60 5.80
C ARG A 21 -12.04 11.63 4.70
N VAL A 22 -11.55 10.40 4.82
CA VAL A 22 -11.63 9.37 3.77
C VAL A 22 -13.07 8.93 3.46
N LEU A 23 -13.96 8.86 4.46
CA LEU A 23 -15.36 8.46 4.24
C LEU A 23 -16.13 9.55 3.48
N GLU A 24 -15.94 10.80 3.87
CA GLU A 24 -16.56 11.93 3.20
C GLU A 24 -16.01 12.09 1.78
N SER A 25 -14.70 11.90 1.58
CA SER A 25 -14.12 11.84 0.24
C SER A 25 -14.77 10.74 -0.60
N TYR A 26 -14.93 9.55 -0.02
CA TYR A 26 -15.53 8.41 -0.71
C TYR A 26 -16.97 8.71 -1.17
N ASP A 27 -17.79 9.38 -0.37
CA ASP A 27 -19.14 9.79 -0.76
C ASP A 27 -19.13 10.72 -2.01
N TYR A 28 -18.22 11.69 -2.05
CA TYR A 28 -18.05 12.57 -3.22
C TYR A 28 -17.47 11.83 -4.43
N LEU A 29 -16.59 10.83 -4.24
CA LEU A 29 -16.13 9.96 -5.32
C LEU A 29 -17.28 9.14 -5.91
N LEU A 30 -18.20 8.65 -5.09
CA LEU A 30 -19.40 7.95 -5.55
C LEU A 30 -20.31 8.88 -6.38
N ASP A 31 -20.46 10.14 -5.96
CA ASP A 31 -21.17 11.17 -6.73
C ASP A 31 -20.52 11.47 -8.08
N ALA A 32 -19.20 11.67 -8.08
CA ALA A 32 -18.43 11.84 -9.32
C ALA A 32 -18.58 10.62 -10.23
N GLY A 33 -18.49 9.41 -9.69
CA GLY A 33 -18.69 8.14 -10.40
C GLY A 33 -20.09 8.02 -11.02
N ARG A 34 -21.15 8.46 -10.31
CA ARG A 34 -22.52 8.53 -10.86
C ARG A 34 -22.60 9.49 -12.04
N ALA A 35 -21.99 10.68 -11.95
CA ALA A 35 -22.00 11.65 -13.03
C ALA A 35 -21.19 11.17 -14.25
N LEU A 36 -20.02 10.56 -14.03
CA LEU A 36 -19.20 9.91 -15.06
C LEU A 36 -19.98 8.83 -15.79
N ARG A 37 -20.76 8.01 -15.06
CA ARG A 37 -21.62 6.98 -15.65
C ARG A 37 -22.54 7.53 -16.71
N MET A 38 -23.18 8.65 -16.41
CA MET A 38 -24.12 9.26 -17.34
C MET A 38 -23.39 9.78 -18.59
N MET A 39 -22.25 10.44 -18.41
CA MET A 39 -21.44 10.96 -19.52
C MET A 39 -20.89 9.85 -20.42
N ILE A 40 -20.42 8.75 -19.83
CA ILE A 40 -19.90 7.58 -20.56
C ILE A 40 -21.04 6.84 -21.27
N HIS A 41 -22.18 6.62 -20.60
CA HIS A 41 -23.33 5.94 -21.19
C HIS A 41 -23.88 6.70 -22.40
N CYS A 42 -23.98 8.03 -22.32
CA CYS A 42 -24.40 8.89 -23.43
C CYS A 42 -23.50 8.77 -24.67
N ASN A 43 -22.25 8.29 -24.52
CA ASN A 43 -21.28 8.13 -25.60
C ASN A 43 -20.81 6.67 -25.76
N SER A 44 -21.56 5.70 -25.23
CA SER A 44 -21.12 4.30 -25.07
C SER A 44 -20.71 3.61 -26.38
N GLU A 45 -21.45 3.84 -27.46
CA GLU A 45 -21.14 3.32 -28.80
C GLU A 45 -19.76 3.81 -29.31
N ARG A 46 -19.37 5.04 -28.96
CA ARG A 46 -18.06 5.58 -29.35
C ARG A 46 -16.93 4.97 -28.53
N PHE A 47 -17.13 4.81 -27.22
CA PHE A 47 -16.14 4.18 -26.35
C PHE A 47 -15.90 2.71 -26.72
N LYS A 48 -16.95 1.95 -27.04
CA LYS A 48 -16.86 0.55 -27.50
C LYS A 48 -16.12 0.42 -28.82
N LYS A 49 -16.47 1.24 -29.83
CA LYS A 49 -15.76 1.26 -31.12
C LYS A 49 -14.28 1.55 -30.97
N VAL A 50 -13.91 2.51 -30.12
CA VAL A 50 -12.49 2.81 -29.86
C VAL A 50 -11.77 1.65 -29.17
N HIS A 51 -12.45 0.96 -28.25
CA HIS A 51 -11.89 -0.22 -27.57
C HIS A 51 -11.68 -1.40 -28.54
N GLU A 52 -12.62 -1.63 -29.47
CA GLU A 52 -12.61 -2.76 -30.40
C GLU A 52 -11.80 -2.52 -31.69
N GLU A 53 -11.96 -1.34 -32.31
CA GLU A 53 -11.41 -1.04 -33.66
C GLU A 53 -10.01 -0.41 -33.61
N THR A 54 -9.62 0.15 -32.45
CA THR A 54 -8.45 1.02 -32.34
C THR A 54 -7.49 0.52 -31.26
N ALA A 55 -6.95 -0.70 -31.45
CA ALA A 55 -5.90 -1.27 -30.61
C ALA A 55 -4.59 -0.46 -30.71
N GLY A 56 -4.57 0.77 -30.16
CA GLY A 56 -3.36 1.57 -29.98
C GLY A 56 -3.49 3.08 -30.17
N LYS A 57 -4.47 3.60 -30.94
CA LYS A 57 -4.56 5.08 -31.15
C LYS A 57 -5.39 5.81 -30.09
N GLY A 58 -6.20 5.11 -29.30
CA GLY A 58 -7.03 5.70 -28.24
C GLY A 58 -8.05 6.71 -28.78
N ILE A 59 -8.75 7.39 -27.86
CA ILE A 59 -9.70 8.45 -28.21
C ILE A 59 -8.94 9.65 -28.81
N GLN A 60 -9.49 10.23 -29.88
CA GLN A 60 -8.94 11.41 -30.54
C GLN A 60 -9.60 12.72 -30.09
N ASP A 61 -10.78 12.64 -29.46
CA ASP A 61 -11.50 13.80 -28.96
C ASP A 61 -11.03 14.20 -27.55
N LYS A 62 -10.61 15.46 -27.38
CA LYS A 62 -10.08 15.99 -26.11
C LYS A 62 -11.12 15.93 -24.99
N VAL A 63 -12.39 16.19 -25.29
CA VAL A 63 -13.46 16.19 -24.26
C VAL A 63 -13.70 14.79 -23.72
N ASN A 64 -13.87 13.80 -24.60
CA ASN A 64 -14.01 12.41 -24.18
C ASN A 64 -12.73 11.85 -23.51
N ASN A 65 -11.55 12.32 -23.91
CA ASN A 65 -10.30 11.95 -23.25
C ASN A 65 -10.26 12.46 -21.80
N ILE A 66 -10.71 13.70 -21.55
CA ILE A 66 -10.84 14.24 -20.18
C ILE A 66 -11.80 13.39 -19.35
N VAL A 67 -12.94 12.97 -19.90
CA VAL A 67 -13.87 12.07 -19.20
C VAL A 67 -13.20 10.74 -18.84
N LEU A 68 -12.40 10.16 -19.74
CA LEU A 68 -11.63 8.96 -19.43
C LEU A 68 -10.56 9.20 -18.36
N LEU A 69 -9.84 10.32 -18.42
CA LEU A 69 -8.84 10.67 -17.40
C LEU A 69 -9.49 10.79 -16.02
N THR A 70 -10.61 11.50 -15.92
CA THR A 70 -11.35 11.63 -14.66
C THR A 70 -11.88 10.27 -14.18
N TYR A 71 -12.37 9.43 -15.09
CA TYR A 71 -12.81 8.08 -14.75
C TYR A 71 -11.68 7.22 -14.19
N TRP A 72 -10.54 7.16 -14.86
CA TRP A 72 -9.40 6.35 -14.45
C TRP A 72 -8.73 6.87 -13.17
N GLU A 73 -8.76 8.18 -12.93
CA GLU A 73 -8.34 8.74 -11.63
C GLU A 73 -9.35 8.39 -10.52
N CYS A 74 -10.67 8.36 -10.79
CA CYS A 74 -11.65 7.83 -9.84
C CYS A 74 -11.40 6.35 -9.53
N VAL A 75 -11.03 5.53 -10.53
CA VAL A 75 -10.64 4.13 -10.33
C VAL A 75 -9.42 4.04 -9.40
N LEU A 76 -8.41 4.90 -9.60
CA LEU A 76 -7.21 4.92 -8.75
C LEU A 76 -7.54 5.29 -7.31
N LEU A 77 -8.33 6.36 -7.09
CA LEU A 77 -8.68 6.84 -5.75
C LEU A 77 -9.61 5.85 -5.03
N GLU A 78 -10.64 5.35 -5.69
CA GLU A 78 -11.53 4.35 -5.09
C GLU A 78 -10.77 3.08 -4.71
N SER A 79 -9.87 2.59 -5.56
CA SER A 79 -9.04 1.43 -5.24
C SER A 79 -8.22 1.65 -3.98
N ASP A 80 -7.58 2.83 -3.87
CA ASP A 80 -6.75 3.17 -2.70
C ASP A 80 -7.61 3.20 -1.42
N VAL A 81 -8.82 3.77 -1.46
CA VAL A 81 -9.74 3.79 -0.31
C VAL A 81 -10.20 2.37 0.09
N LEU A 82 -10.51 1.52 -0.87
CA LEU A 82 -10.96 0.14 -0.60
C LEU A 82 -9.85 -0.78 -0.09
N ASP A 83 -8.60 -0.49 -0.44
CA ASP A 83 -7.43 -1.21 0.10
C ASP A 83 -7.23 -0.90 1.60
N GLU A 84 -7.65 0.28 2.05
CA GLU A 84 -7.53 0.75 3.44
C GLU A 84 -8.76 0.42 4.28
N LEU A 85 -9.94 0.55 3.68
CA LEU A 85 -11.22 0.37 4.34
C LEU A 85 -11.98 -0.75 3.66
N SER A 86 -12.49 -1.71 4.44
CA SER A 86 -13.34 -2.80 3.95
C SER A 86 -14.77 -2.32 3.62
N LEU A 87 -14.88 -1.32 2.75
CA LEU A 87 -16.13 -0.76 2.27
C LEU A 87 -16.66 -1.57 1.07
N PRO A 88 -17.98 -1.55 0.80
CA PRO A 88 -18.51 -2.13 -0.41
C PRO A 88 -18.03 -1.35 -1.65
N PRO A 89 -17.49 -2.01 -2.68
CA PRO A 89 -17.02 -1.33 -3.88
C PRO A 89 -18.16 -0.65 -4.64
N SER A 90 -17.86 0.44 -5.35
CA SER A 90 -18.84 1.08 -6.21
C SER A 90 -19.28 0.12 -7.32
N THR A 91 -20.59 0.15 -7.58
CA THR A 91 -21.18 -0.71 -8.62
C THR A 91 -20.79 -0.31 -10.04
N TYR A 92 -20.17 0.86 -10.21
CA TYR A 92 -19.89 1.45 -11.51
C TYR A 92 -18.40 1.51 -11.86
N VAL A 93 -17.58 2.23 -11.10
CA VAL A 93 -16.23 2.61 -11.51
C VAL A 93 -15.31 1.39 -11.58
N LEU A 94 -15.36 0.48 -10.62
CA LEU A 94 -14.54 -0.75 -10.68
C LEU A 94 -15.08 -1.79 -11.66
N ARG A 95 -16.39 -1.83 -11.91
CA ARG A 95 -17.01 -2.84 -12.77
C ARG A 95 -16.75 -2.64 -14.26
N HIS A 96 -16.57 -1.39 -14.70
CA HIS A 96 -16.37 -1.05 -16.11
C HIS A 96 -14.89 -0.92 -16.51
N GLU A 97 -13.98 -1.18 -15.57
CA GLU A 97 -12.53 -1.14 -15.80
C GLU A 97 -12.09 -1.98 -17.02
N ARG A 98 -12.69 -3.16 -17.21
CA ARG A 98 -12.35 -4.07 -18.31
C ARG A 98 -12.89 -3.63 -19.66
N VAL A 99 -13.89 -2.75 -19.67
CA VAL A 99 -14.64 -2.37 -20.88
C VAL A 99 -14.13 -1.05 -21.45
N LEU A 100 -13.63 -0.16 -20.60
CA LEU A 100 -13.23 1.17 -21.02
C LEU A 100 -11.79 1.19 -21.55
N PRO A 101 -11.51 1.94 -22.62
CA PRO A 101 -10.16 2.10 -23.13
C PRO A 101 -9.32 2.96 -22.19
N TRP A 102 -8.00 2.80 -22.29
CA TRP A 102 -7.04 3.67 -21.62
C TRP A 102 -7.07 5.08 -22.23
N PRO A 103 -6.79 6.13 -21.43
CA PRO A 103 -6.78 7.49 -21.92
C PRO A 103 -5.61 7.71 -22.89
N ASN A 104 -5.81 8.58 -23.88
CA ASN A 104 -4.81 8.93 -24.88
C ASN A 104 -3.92 10.06 -24.35
N MET A 105 -2.67 9.72 -24.04
CA MET A 105 -1.70 10.68 -23.51
C MET A 105 -1.18 11.66 -24.57
N GLY A 106 -1.21 11.30 -25.86
CA GLY A 106 -0.75 12.18 -26.94
C GLY A 106 -1.57 13.47 -27.05
N LEU A 107 -2.83 13.44 -26.59
CA LEU A 107 -3.70 14.62 -26.55
C LEU A 107 -3.36 15.60 -25.40
N LEU A 108 -2.50 15.20 -24.46
CA LEU A 108 -2.07 16.01 -23.31
C LEU A 108 -0.70 16.65 -23.51
N GLU A 109 0.08 16.20 -24.50
CA GLU A 109 1.48 16.64 -24.73
C GLU A 109 1.61 18.15 -24.98
N GLN A 110 0.55 18.80 -25.47
CA GLN A 110 0.53 20.25 -25.69
C GLN A 110 0.29 21.05 -24.39
N ASP A 111 -0.41 20.46 -23.43
CA ASP A 111 -0.84 21.15 -22.20
C ASP A 111 0.07 20.83 -21.01
N PHE A 112 0.72 19.66 -21.01
CA PHE A 112 1.49 19.15 -19.88
C PHE A 112 2.85 18.60 -20.30
N PRO A 113 3.88 18.71 -19.44
CA PRO A 113 5.16 18.05 -19.66
C PRO A 113 5.03 16.52 -19.78
N PRO A 114 5.90 15.84 -20.55
CA PRO A 114 5.84 14.39 -20.77
C PRO A 114 5.86 13.55 -19.48
N TRP A 115 6.61 13.98 -18.47
CA TRP A 115 6.70 13.27 -17.19
C TRP A 115 5.34 13.17 -16.46
N VAL A 116 4.39 14.09 -16.71
CA VAL A 116 3.05 14.07 -16.11
C VAL A 116 2.23 12.91 -16.67
N SER A 117 2.17 12.78 -18.00
CA SER A 117 1.43 11.72 -18.66
C SER A 117 2.06 10.36 -18.41
N GLU A 118 3.39 10.30 -18.41
CA GLU A 118 4.15 9.09 -18.05
C GLU A 118 3.88 8.64 -16.62
N ASN A 119 3.93 9.56 -15.65
CA ASN A 119 3.62 9.22 -14.26
C ASN A 119 2.19 8.72 -14.10
N TYR A 120 1.23 9.38 -14.74
CA TYR A 120 -0.17 8.97 -14.70
C TYR A 120 -0.35 7.53 -15.23
N MET A 121 0.25 7.22 -16.39
CA MET A 121 0.22 5.87 -16.97
C MET A 121 0.93 4.83 -16.08
N ALA A 122 2.07 5.21 -15.49
CA ALA A 122 2.82 4.37 -14.58
C ALA A 122 2.00 4.00 -13.34
N ARG A 123 1.24 4.96 -12.77
CA ARG A 123 0.33 4.72 -11.63
C ARG A 123 -0.78 3.72 -11.97
N LEU A 124 -1.39 3.85 -13.15
CA LEU A 124 -2.43 2.93 -13.61
C LEU A 124 -1.88 1.52 -13.82
N LEU A 125 -0.69 1.38 -14.43
CA LEU A 125 -0.05 0.09 -14.60
C LEU A 125 0.29 -0.55 -13.24
N LEU A 126 0.87 0.22 -12.31
CA LEU A 126 1.16 -0.25 -10.96
C LEU A 126 -0.08 -0.78 -10.25
N ARG A 127 -1.21 -0.05 -10.33
CA ARG A 127 -2.49 -0.53 -9.76
C ARG A 127 -2.88 -1.88 -10.37
N LYS A 128 -2.77 -2.02 -11.69
CA LYS A 128 -3.13 -3.27 -12.37
C LYS A 128 -2.27 -4.44 -11.91
N GLU A 129 -0.96 -4.23 -11.75
CA GLU A 129 -0.04 -5.26 -11.24
C GLU A 129 -0.29 -5.55 -9.75
N LEU A 130 -0.56 -4.53 -8.93
CA LEU A 130 -0.94 -4.67 -7.52
C LEU A 130 -2.22 -5.50 -7.36
N ASN A 131 -3.25 -5.25 -8.16
CA ASN A 131 -4.49 -6.03 -8.10
C ASN A 131 -4.27 -7.49 -8.48
N GLN A 132 -3.36 -7.78 -9.43
CA GLN A 132 -2.97 -9.15 -9.75
C GLN A 132 -2.19 -9.79 -8.60
N LEU A 133 -1.28 -9.06 -7.95
CA LEU A 133 -0.58 -9.53 -6.75
C LEU A 133 -1.58 -9.86 -5.64
N HIS A 134 -2.51 -8.96 -5.34
CA HIS A 134 -3.54 -9.20 -4.32
C HIS A 134 -4.38 -10.43 -4.64
N ALA A 135 -4.78 -10.61 -5.91
CA ALA A 135 -5.49 -11.81 -6.34
C ALA A 135 -4.66 -13.08 -6.14
N ILE A 136 -3.36 -13.07 -6.42
CA ILE A 136 -2.50 -14.25 -6.22
C ILE A 136 -2.27 -14.55 -4.74
N LEU A 137 -2.08 -13.53 -3.90
CA LEU A 137 -1.67 -13.69 -2.50
C LEU A 137 -2.86 -13.95 -1.55
N TYR A 138 -4.02 -13.35 -1.83
CA TYR A 138 -5.15 -13.26 -0.91
C TYR A 138 -6.48 -13.78 -1.46
N SER A 139 -6.52 -14.36 -2.67
CA SER A 139 -7.75 -15.03 -3.13
C SER A 139 -8.15 -16.15 -2.17
N PRO A 140 -9.45 -16.47 -2.03
CA PRO A 140 -9.91 -17.59 -1.22
C PRO A 140 -9.22 -18.91 -1.57
N ALA A 141 -8.94 -19.13 -2.86
CA ALA A 141 -8.19 -20.28 -3.36
C ALA A 141 -6.72 -20.31 -2.86
N ALA A 142 -6.12 -19.15 -2.61
CA ALA A 142 -4.75 -19.03 -2.13
C ALA A 142 -4.64 -19.08 -0.60
N SER A 143 -5.75 -19.07 0.14
CA SER A 143 -5.74 -19.06 1.62
C SER A 143 -4.92 -20.22 2.21
N ASN A 144 -4.97 -21.39 1.57
CA ASN A 144 -4.30 -22.61 2.05
C ASN A 144 -2.88 -22.78 1.53
N HIS A 145 -2.38 -21.89 0.65
CA HIS A 145 -1.03 -22.01 0.11
C HIS A 145 0.02 -21.52 1.12
N PRO A 146 1.17 -22.21 1.23
CA PRO A 146 2.25 -21.74 2.08
C PRO A 146 2.81 -20.39 1.58
N PRO A 147 3.31 -19.52 2.47
CA PRO A 147 3.76 -18.18 2.08
C PRO A 147 4.85 -18.18 1.00
N ALA A 148 5.76 -19.15 1.04
CA ALA A 148 6.82 -19.30 0.02
C ALA A 148 6.24 -19.55 -1.39
N LEU A 149 5.19 -20.37 -1.50
CA LEU A 149 4.51 -20.66 -2.76
C LEU A 149 3.72 -19.44 -3.25
N LYS A 150 3.09 -18.69 -2.34
CA LYS A 150 2.42 -17.42 -2.68
C LYS A 150 3.37 -16.43 -3.34
N VAL A 151 4.56 -16.24 -2.75
CA VAL A 151 5.59 -15.36 -3.32
C VAL A 151 6.18 -15.93 -4.61
N GLN A 152 6.34 -17.25 -4.70
CA GLN A 152 6.80 -17.90 -5.94
C GLN A 152 5.82 -17.66 -7.10
N ASN A 153 4.52 -17.80 -6.87
CA ASN A 153 3.48 -17.56 -7.87
C ASN A 153 3.44 -16.09 -8.31
N ALA A 154 3.85 -15.17 -7.44
CA ALA A 154 3.96 -13.75 -7.73
C ALA A 154 5.29 -13.33 -8.39
N SER A 155 6.24 -14.25 -8.60
CA SER A 155 7.58 -13.94 -9.10
C SER A 155 7.59 -13.30 -10.50
N GLU A 156 6.66 -13.67 -11.37
CA GLU A 156 6.54 -13.04 -12.70
C GLU A 156 6.18 -11.55 -12.61
N ILE A 157 5.26 -11.20 -11.72
CA ILE A 157 4.87 -9.80 -11.48
C ILE A 157 6.03 -9.05 -10.84
N GLU A 158 6.71 -9.68 -9.87
CA GLU A 158 7.92 -9.13 -9.25
C GLU A 158 8.99 -8.78 -10.30
N MET A 159 9.27 -9.70 -11.23
CA MET A 159 10.22 -9.47 -12.33
C MET A 159 9.79 -8.31 -13.24
N ARG A 160 8.50 -8.21 -13.58
CA ARG A 160 7.98 -7.11 -14.39
C ARG A 160 8.11 -5.76 -13.68
N LEU A 161 7.76 -5.70 -12.40
CA LEU A 161 7.88 -4.48 -11.58
C LEU A 161 9.35 -4.04 -11.47
N ARG A 162 10.27 -5.00 -11.24
CA ARG A 162 11.72 -4.74 -11.14
C ARG A 162 12.38 -4.41 -12.46
N GLY A 163 11.81 -4.81 -13.59
CA GLY A 163 12.38 -4.51 -14.91
C GLY A 163 12.47 -3.01 -15.23
N VAL A 164 11.75 -2.15 -14.48
CA VAL A 164 11.67 -0.68 -14.64
C VAL A 164 11.42 -0.21 -16.09
N THR A 165 11.02 -1.11 -16.99
CA THR A 165 10.74 -0.82 -18.41
C THR A 165 9.44 -0.03 -18.59
N TRP A 166 8.63 0.02 -17.54
CA TRP A 166 7.36 0.72 -17.48
C TRP A 166 7.49 2.20 -17.06
N VAL A 167 8.70 2.68 -16.78
CA VAL A 167 8.97 4.06 -16.35
C VAL A 167 10.14 4.65 -17.15
N THR A 168 10.00 5.91 -17.57
CA THR A 168 11.06 6.65 -18.27
C THR A 168 12.25 6.94 -17.36
N SER A 169 13.41 7.22 -17.94
CA SER A 169 14.69 7.40 -17.23
C SER A 169 14.58 8.37 -16.05
N ASP A 170 13.78 9.42 -16.18
CA ASP A 170 13.65 10.50 -15.19
C ASP A 170 12.79 10.10 -13.98
N LEU A 171 11.84 9.19 -14.20
CA LEU A 171 10.94 8.66 -13.17
C LEU A 171 11.44 7.31 -12.62
N ARG A 172 12.57 6.78 -13.12
CA ARG A 172 13.15 5.52 -12.62
C ARG A 172 13.38 5.61 -11.13
N ILE A 173 12.94 4.57 -10.45
CA ILE A 173 13.11 4.42 -9.02
C ILE A 173 14.56 4.03 -8.78
N ASN A 174 15.38 4.99 -8.37
CA ASN A 174 16.73 4.71 -7.92
C ASN A 174 16.63 4.03 -6.55
N VAL A 175 17.01 2.76 -6.50
CA VAL A 175 16.95 1.91 -5.29
C VAL A 175 17.89 2.43 -4.19
N GLU A 176 18.97 3.10 -4.58
CA GLU A 176 20.03 3.52 -3.66
C GLU A 176 19.81 4.94 -3.11
N ASN A 177 19.27 5.85 -3.92
CA ASN A 177 19.04 7.26 -3.54
C ASN A 177 17.58 7.67 -3.76
N LEU A 178 16.76 7.60 -2.70
CA LEU A 178 15.36 8.05 -2.71
C LEU A 178 15.23 9.57 -2.52
N SER A 179 15.97 10.39 -3.27
CA SER A 179 15.65 11.82 -3.28
C SER A 179 14.43 12.07 -4.17
N ALA A 180 13.30 12.35 -3.54
CA ALA A 180 12.09 12.79 -4.21
C ALA A 180 12.04 14.33 -4.23
N GLU A 181 12.72 14.95 -5.18
CA GLU A 181 12.63 16.41 -5.42
C GLU A 181 11.19 16.86 -5.77
N SER A 182 10.35 15.93 -6.22
CA SER A 182 8.96 16.16 -6.62
C SER A 182 8.01 15.18 -5.94
N TYR A 183 6.88 15.71 -5.47
CA TYR A 183 5.77 14.95 -4.90
C TYR A 183 5.31 13.79 -5.81
N VAL A 184 5.31 14.01 -7.12
CA VAL A 184 4.84 13.02 -8.09
C VAL A 184 5.75 11.79 -8.15
N LYS A 185 7.06 12.00 -7.95
CA LYS A 185 8.05 10.93 -7.85
C LYS A 185 7.94 10.19 -6.51
N ALA A 186 7.80 10.93 -5.41
CA ALA A 186 7.57 10.37 -4.07
C ALA A 186 6.39 9.40 -4.06
N ARG A 187 5.25 9.81 -4.66
CA ARG A 187 4.04 8.98 -4.72
C ARG A 187 4.26 7.69 -5.52
N LEU A 188 4.95 7.79 -6.66
CA LEU A 188 5.24 6.61 -7.49
C LEU A 188 6.17 5.62 -6.77
N GLN A 189 7.21 6.15 -6.12
CA GLN A 189 8.14 5.38 -5.30
C GLN A 189 7.42 4.69 -4.14
N ALA A 190 6.58 5.41 -3.42
CA ALA A 190 5.80 4.85 -2.32
C ALA A 190 4.87 3.72 -2.78
N LYS A 191 4.18 3.87 -3.92
CA LYS A 191 3.35 2.78 -4.48
C LYS A 191 4.18 1.57 -4.89
N TYR A 192 5.33 1.77 -5.52
CA TYR A 192 6.21 0.67 -5.90
C TYR A 192 6.75 -0.09 -4.69
N TRP A 193 7.28 0.63 -3.69
CA TRP A 193 7.77 -0.02 -2.46
C TRP A 193 6.63 -0.65 -1.67
N GLY A 194 5.45 -0.03 -1.64
CA GLY A 194 4.23 -0.64 -1.11
C GLY A 194 3.89 -1.97 -1.78
N ALA A 195 4.04 -2.08 -3.10
CA ALA A 195 3.86 -3.36 -3.81
C ALA A 195 4.86 -4.43 -3.36
N GLN A 196 6.12 -4.05 -3.15
CA GLN A 196 7.15 -4.96 -2.62
C GLN A 196 6.82 -5.37 -1.18
N VAL A 197 6.32 -4.45 -0.35
CA VAL A 197 5.85 -4.76 1.01
C VAL A 197 4.73 -5.80 0.98
N VAL A 198 3.70 -5.59 0.15
CA VAL A 198 2.60 -6.56 -0.02
C VAL A 198 3.11 -7.93 -0.44
N LEU A 199 4.08 -7.97 -1.36
CA LEU A 199 4.69 -9.21 -1.84
C LEU A 199 5.43 -9.99 -0.73
N TYR A 200 6.27 -9.31 0.06
CA TYR A 200 7.13 -9.99 1.04
C TYR A 200 6.52 -10.12 2.43
N ARG A 201 5.45 -9.38 2.73
CA ARG A 201 4.79 -9.40 4.04
C ARG A 201 4.47 -10.81 4.55
N PRO A 202 3.92 -11.75 3.74
CA PRO A 202 3.67 -13.11 4.20
C PRO A 202 4.93 -13.87 4.68
N LEU A 203 6.10 -13.53 4.15
CA LEU A 203 7.38 -14.12 4.58
C LEU A 203 7.90 -13.48 5.86
N ILE A 204 7.71 -12.17 6.03
CA ILE A 204 8.06 -11.49 7.28
C ILE A 204 7.20 -12.02 8.43
N GLU A 205 5.89 -12.16 8.19
CA GLU A 205 4.94 -12.75 9.16
C GLU A 205 5.36 -14.18 9.54
N MET A 206 5.73 -15.01 8.56
CA MET A 206 6.25 -16.37 8.82
C MET A 206 7.45 -16.36 9.78
N VAL A 207 8.42 -15.46 9.58
CA VAL A 207 9.61 -15.41 10.45
C VAL A 207 9.27 -14.91 11.85
N LEU A 208 8.39 -13.92 11.97
CA LEU A 208 7.92 -13.42 13.26
C LEU A 208 7.12 -14.48 14.04
N ASP A 209 6.32 -15.31 13.37
CA ASP A 209 5.58 -16.39 14.02
C ASP A 209 6.51 -17.47 14.60
N ILE A 210 7.67 -17.71 13.95
CA ILE A 210 8.71 -18.62 14.47
C ILE A 210 9.30 -18.09 15.78
N SER A 211 9.37 -16.77 15.99
CA SER A 211 9.95 -16.18 17.20
C SER A 211 8.99 -16.06 18.37
N ASP A 212 7.68 -15.99 18.10
CA ASP A 212 6.64 -15.96 19.11
C ASP A 212 6.25 -17.34 19.65
N ASN A 213 6.35 -18.40 18.83
CA ASN A 213 6.17 -19.80 19.26
C ASN A 213 7.08 -20.25 20.43
N PRO A 214 8.40 -19.97 20.45
CA PRO A 214 9.28 -20.32 21.56
C PRO A 214 9.06 -19.46 22.80
N ARG A 215 8.41 -18.28 22.69
CA ARG A 215 8.08 -17.41 23.82
C ARG A 215 6.85 -17.88 24.59
N GLN A 216 5.92 -18.61 23.95
CA GLN A 216 4.74 -19.18 24.62
C GLN A 216 5.03 -20.49 25.38
N CYS A 217 6.16 -21.16 25.14
CA CYS A 217 6.51 -22.42 25.80
C CYS A 217 7.20 -22.26 27.18
N VAL A 218 7.38 -21.03 27.69
CA VAL A 218 8.10 -20.78 28.96
C VAL A 218 7.16 -20.55 30.15
N ASP A 219 5.88 -20.23 29.94
CA ASP A 219 4.89 -20.21 31.03
C ASP A 219 3.96 -21.42 30.91
N GLY A 220 4.26 -22.43 31.75
CA GLY A 220 3.44 -23.61 31.92
C GLY A 220 2.05 -23.27 32.44
N THR A 221 1.14 -22.88 31.57
CA THR A 221 -0.31 -22.99 31.79
C THR A 221 -0.95 -23.36 30.47
N LYS A 222 -1.26 -24.65 30.31
CA LYS A 222 -2.13 -25.15 29.25
C LYS A 222 -3.50 -24.48 29.42
N SER A 223 -3.76 -23.40 28.70
CA SER A 223 -5.12 -22.88 28.54
C SER A 223 -5.79 -23.63 27.39
N THR A 224 -6.50 -24.70 27.75
CA THR A 224 -7.63 -25.19 26.95
C THR A 224 -8.70 -24.10 26.95
N SER A 225 -8.86 -23.41 25.83
CA SER A 225 -10.10 -22.71 25.53
C SER A 225 -10.69 -23.28 24.24
N ASN A 226 -11.61 -24.23 24.43
CA ASN A 226 -12.61 -24.56 23.44
C ASN A 226 -13.66 -23.45 23.48
N THR A 227 -13.74 -22.64 22.43
CA THR A 227 -15.00 -22.02 22.00
C THR A 227 -15.11 -22.21 20.50
N ALA A 228 -15.95 -23.16 20.11
CA ALA A 228 -16.42 -23.33 18.75
C ALA A 228 -17.36 -22.16 18.40
N ASP A 229 -17.17 -21.56 17.22
CA ASP A 229 -18.26 -21.46 16.24
C ASP A 229 -17.77 -21.06 14.84
N GLY A 230 -18.03 -21.95 13.86
CA GLY A 230 -17.99 -21.76 12.40
C GLY A 230 -16.60 -21.74 11.73
N SER A 231 -16.15 -22.68 10.90
CA SER A 231 -16.75 -23.83 10.23
C SER A 231 -15.59 -24.78 9.88
N GLY A 232 -15.66 -26.04 10.32
CA GLY A 232 -14.66 -27.07 10.00
C GLY A 232 -14.87 -27.70 8.63
N LEU A 233 -13.81 -28.30 8.07
CA LEU A 233 -13.80 -29.72 7.66
C LEU A 233 -12.38 -30.22 7.36
N LEU A 234 -11.84 -30.95 8.34
CA LEU A 234 -11.03 -32.18 8.34
C LEU A 234 -10.05 -32.51 7.19
N SER A 235 -8.85 -32.85 7.67
CA SER A 235 -7.78 -33.69 7.10
C SER A 235 -8.15 -34.59 5.94
N GLN A 236 -7.34 -34.54 4.88
CA GLN A 236 -7.11 -35.71 4.04
C GLN A 236 -5.71 -35.68 3.45
N ASP A 237 -4.99 -36.78 3.67
CA ASP A 237 -3.61 -37.01 3.31
C ASP A 237 -3.36 -36.87 1.80
N TYR A 238 -2.50 -35.94 1.43
CA TYR A 238 -1.80 -35.91 0.15
C TYR A 238 -0.41 -35.31 0.40
N GLU A 239 0.61 -35.90 -0.22
CA GLU A 239 2.03 -35.55 -0.08
C GLU A 239 2.25 -34.02 -0.12
N THR A 240 2.64 -33.46 1.03
CA THR A 240 2.54 -32.03 1.31
C THR A 240 3.72 -31.22 0.79
N PRO A 241 3.49 -30.15 0.01
CA PRO A 241 4.43 -29.04 -0.13
C PRO A 241 4.44 -28.24 1.19
N VAL A 242 5.62 -28.14 1.80
CA VAL A 242 6.02 -27.40 3.02
C VAL A 242 4.92 -26.52 3.63
N THR A 243 4.40 -26.90 4.80
CA THR A 243 3.40 -26.14 5.55
C THR A 243 4.06 -25.19 6.56
N LEU A 244 3.30 -24.22 7.08
CA LEU A 244 3.71 -23.25 8.11
C LEU A 244 4.34 -23.90 9.37
N HIS A 245 4.18 -25.21 9.56
CA HIS A 245 4.63 -25.97 10.72
C HIS A 245 5.99 -26.66 10.57
N ASP A 246 6.66 -26.55 9.42
CA ASP A 246 7.89 -27.31 9.17
C ASP A 246 9.17 -26.62 9.66
N PHE A 247 9.15 -25.30 9.92
CA PHE A 247 10.30 -24.55 10.39
C PHE A 247 10.14 -24.19 11.88
N LYS A 248 10.91 -24.84 12.74
CA LYS A 248 10.85 -24.60 14.21
C LYS A 248 11.95 -23.66 14.68
N THR A 249 13.01 -23.51 13.89
CA THR A 249 14.15 -22.64 14.18
C THR A 249 14.50 -21.80 12.96
N TYR A 250 15.22 -20.69 13.16
CA TYR A 250 15.69 -19.83 12.08
C TYR A 250 16.67 -20.54 11.12
N GLU A 251 17.37 -21.57 11.61
CA GLU A 251 18.37 -22.34 10.86
C GLU A 251 17.73 -23.22 9.79
N ASP A 252 16.46 -23.58 9.96
CA ASP A 252 15.72 -24.41 9.00
C ASP A 252 15.25 -23.58 7.78
N ILE A 253 15.33 -22.24 7.85
CA ILE A 253 14.81 -21.35 6.80
C ILE A 253 15.79 -21.31 5.61
N PRO A 254 15.36 -21.66 4.38
CA PRO A 254 16.18 -21.54 3.19
C PRO A 254 16.73 -20.12 2.96
N GLU A 255 18.00 -20.01 2.55
CA GLU A 255 18.67 -18.73 2.26
C GLU A 255 17.90 -17.87 1.25
N GLY A 256 17.24 -18.49 0.27
CA GLY A 256 16.40 -17.79 -0.72
C GLY A 256 15.20 -17.07 -0.09
N ILE A 257 14.62 -17.62 0.99
CA ILE A 257 13.51 -16.99 1.73
C ILE A 257 14.06 -15.85 2.57
N ILE A 258 15.18 -16.06 3.24
CA ILE A 258 15.87 -15.03 4.03
C ILE A 258 16.18 -13.79 3.17
N ASN A 259 16.69 -13.99 1.96
CA ASN A 259 16.97 -12.87 1.04
C ASN A 259 15.70 -12.08 0.65
N LYS A 260 14.56 -12.76 0.51
CA LYS A 260 13.26 -12.09 0.25
C LYS A 260 12.75 -11.35 1.48
N VAL A 261 12.95 -11.89 2.68
CA VAL A 261 12.61 -11.20 3.94
C VAL A 261 13.46 -9.94 4.11
N LYS A 262 14.76 -9.99 3.82
CA LYS A 262 15.64 -8.81 3.80
C LYS A 262 15.12 -7.75 2.82
N GLN A 263 14.71 -8.17 1.62
CA GLN A 263 14.10 -7.28 0.62
C GLN A 263 12.79 -6.66 1.12
N GLY A 264 11.98 -7.42 1.85
CA GLY A 264 10.75 -6.94 2.49
C GLY A 264 11.03 -5.87 3.56
N ILE A 265 11.99 -6.10 4.45
CA ILE A 265 12.40 -5.11 5.47
C ILE A 265 12.94 -3.84 4.80
N PHE A 266 13.77 -4.01 3.77
CA PHE A 266 14.26 -2.88 2.98
C PHE A 266 13.11 -2.11 2.31
N ALA A 267 12.13 -2.80 1.73
CA ALA A 267 10.96 -2.19 1.12
C ALA A 267 10.09 -1.43 2.13
N LEU A 268 9.93 -1.94 3.36
CA LEU A 268 9.23 -1.25 4.46
C LEU A 268 9.88 0.10 4.73
N THR A 269 11.20 0.12 4.95
CA THR A 269 11.97 1.35 5.16
C THR A 269 11.82 2.33 3.99
N LYS A 270 12.03 1.84 2.76
CA LYS A 270 11.98 2.66 1.55
C LYS A 270 10.59 3.23 1.25
N SER A 271 9.52 2.51 1.61
CA SER A 271 8.14 2.99 1.45
C SER A 271 7.83 4.20 2.32
N ILE A 272 8.42 4.27 3.53
CA ILE A 272 8.27 5.38 4.47
C ILE A 272 9.17 6.54 4.02
N GLU A 273 10.44 6.26 3.72
CA GLU A 273 11.43 7.25 3.27
C GLU A 273 11.02 7.99 1.99
N ALA A 274 10.21 7.39 1.12
CA ALA A 274 9.79 7.98 -0.15
C ALA A 274 9.16 9.38 -0.02
N PHE A 275 8.63 9.74 1.15
CA PHE A 275 8.03 11.04 1.40
C PHE A 275 8.91 12.01 2.23
N HIS A 276 10.02 11.55 2.80
CA HIS A 276 10.80 12.31 3.78
C HIS A 276 11.56 13.52 3.20
N ASP A 277 11.93 13.48 1.92
CA ASP A 277 12.68 14.55 1.25
C ASP A 277 11.80 15.69 0.70
N LEU A 278 10.48 15.65 0.96
CA LEU A 278 9.56 16.68 0.54
C LEU A 278 9.67 17.89 1.50
N ASN A 279 10.43 18.92 1.11
CA ASN A 279 10.67 20.15 1.87
C ASN A 279 9.44 21.07 2.07
N SER A 280 8.23 20.51 2.21
CA SER A 280 6.98 21.25 2.32
C SER A 280 6.28 20.85 3.62
N GLY A 281 6.03 21.82 4.52
CA GLY A 281 5.38 21.57 5.82
C GLY A 281 3.97 20.95 5.76
N ARG A 282 3.41 20.73 4.56
CA ARG A 282 2.18 19.98 4.32
C ARG A 282 2.43 18.93 3.25
N PHE A 283 2.16 17.67 3.56
CA PHE A 283 2.14 16.60 2.55
C PHE A 283 0.93 16.79 1.64
N LEU A 284 1.17 17.06 0.36
CA LEU A 284 0.11 17.18 -0.64
C LEU A 284 -0.18 15.82 -1.27
N VAL A 285 -0.81 14.91 -0.51
CA VAL A 285 -1.13 13.56 -0.96
C VAL A 285 -2.60 13.38 -1.32
N THR A 286 -2.90 12.75 -2.46
CA THR A 286 -4.30 12.57 -2.88
C THR A 286 -5.11 11.63 -1.99
N ASN A 287 -4.47 10.91 -1.05
CA ASN A 287 -5.11 10.19 0.03
C ASN A 287 -4.20 10.27 1.26
N MET A 288 -4.43 11.27 2.11
CA MET A 288 -3.61 11.49 3.31
C MET A 288 -3.80 10.39 4.34
N PHE A 289 -5.04 9.92 4.49
CA PHE A 289 -5.38 8.85 5.41
C PHE A 289 -4.58 7.59 5.05
N GLY A 290 -4.63 7.20 3.78
CA GLY A 290 -3.93 6.03 3.28
C GLY A 290 -2.43 6.03 3.43
N VAL A 291 -1.80 7.13 3.04
CA VAL A 291 -0.35 7.28 3.19
C VAL A 291 0.05 7.21 4.66
N ALA A 292 -0.67 7.92 5.53
CA ALA A 292 -0.39 7.91 6.96
C ALA A 292 -0.59 6.53 7.58
N HIS A 293 -1.71 5.85 7.26
CA HIS A 293 -2.04 4.53 7.79
C HIS A 293 -1.08 3.45 7.29
N ALA A 294 -0.65 3.51 6.02
CA ALA A 294 0.36 2.61 5.47
C ALA A 294 1.73 2.80 6.15
N GLN A 295 2.17 4.06 6.35
CA GLN A 295 3.40 4.31 7.11
C GLN A 295 3.30 3.82 8.55
N TRP A 296 2.13 4.02 9.18
CA TRP A 296 1.86 3.52 10.52
C TRP A 296 2.02 2.00 10.60
N GLY A 297 1.37 1.26 9.71
CA GLY A 297 1.45 -0.20 9.67
C GLY A 297 2.87 -0.70 9.40
N ASN A 298 3.59 -0.06 8.47
CA ASN A 298 4.96 -0.43 8.15
C ASN A 298 5.92 -0.20 9.32
N LEU A 299 5.74 0.87 10.09
CA LEU A 299 6.51 1.12 11.32
C LEU A 299 6.25 0.06 12.40
N LEU A 300 5.03 -0.43 12.54
CA LEU A 300 4.72 -1.50 13.48
C LEU A 300 5.41 -2.82 13.10
N ILE A 301 5.45 -3.14 11.80
CA ILE A 301 6.18 -4.33 11.31
C ILE A 301 7.68 -4.16 11.55
N LEU A 302 8.26 -2.99 11.25
CA LEU A 302 9.67 -2.71 11.53
C LEU A 302 9.99 -2.75 13.03
N ALA A 303 9.08 -2.29 13.89
CA ALA A 303 9.22 -2.39 15.33
C ALA A 303 9.20 -3.84 15.83
N ALA A 304 8.34 -4.69 15.26
CA ALA A 304 8.32 -6.12 15.55
C ALA A 304 9.63 -6.77 15.09
N ALA A 305 10.07 -6.49 13.86
CA ALA A 305 11.34 -6.99 13.32
C ALA A 305 12.55 -6.55 14.14
N HIS A 306 12.58 -5.32 14.65
CA HIS A 306 13.66 -4.85 15.53
C HIS A 306 13.68 -5.56 16.91
N ARG A 307 12.55 -6.10 17.37
CA ARG A 307 12.45 -6.88 18.62
C ARG A 307 12.70 -8.38 18.42
N ASP A 308 12.71 -8.81 17.17
CA ASP A 308 12.95 -10.19 16.79
C ASP A 308 14.46 -10.50 16.85
N PRO A 309 14.90 -11.58 17.51
CA PRO A 309 16.32 -11.92 17.64
C PRO A 309 17.07 -12.10 16.30
N TYR A 310 16.35 -12.46 15.24
CA TYR A 310 16.93 -12.73 13.93
C TYR A 310 16.77 -11.53 12.98
N LEU A 311 15.58 -10.95 12.91
CA LEU A 311 15.31 -9.83 12.00
C LEU A 311 15.93 -8.50 12.44
N VAL A 312 16.33 -8.35 13.70
CA VAL A 312 16.99 -7.15 14.20
C VAL A 312 18.25 -6.80 13.41
N GLU A 313 18.96 -7.79 12.86
CA GLU A 313 20.16 -7.58 12.04
C GLU A 313 19.86 -6.82 10.73
N PHE A 314 18.62 -6.83 10.28
CA PHE A 314 18.20 -6.18 9.03
C PHE A 314 17.55 -4.82 9.27
N VAL A 315 17.40 -4.40 10.53
CA VAL A 315 16.75 -3.15 10.91
C VAL A 315 17.77 -2.20 11.56
N ASP A 316 18.16 -1.16 10.83
CA ASP A 316 19.04 -0.12 11.36
C ASP A 316 18.31 0.73 12.42
N LYS A 317 18.79 0.67 13.66
CA LYS A 317 18.14 1.32 14.81
C LYS A 317 18.10 2.86 14.73
N PRO A 318 19.18 3.57 14.38
CA PRO A 318 19.14 5.02 14.15
C PRO A 318 18.15 5.42 13.05
N SER A 319 18.14 4.69 11.93
CA SER A 319 17.19 4.93 10.83
C SER A 319 15.77 4.72 11.31
N LEU A 320 15.46 3.59 11.98
CA LEU A 320 14.14 3.31 12.53
C LEU A 320 13.65 4.44 13.45
N LYS A 321 14.50 4.92 14.37
CA LYS A 321 14.16 6.05 15.24
C LYS A 321 13.86 7.33 14.46
N SER A 322 14.61 7.59 13.39
CA SER A 322 14.34 8.72 12.49
C SER A 322 12.99 8.58 11.79
N LEU A 323 12.64 7.38 11.30
CA LEU A 323 11.36 7.10 10.67
C LEU A 323 10.19 7.34 11.64
N PHE A 324 10.28 6.79 12.86
CA PHE A 324 9.27 7.02 13.91
C PHE A 324 9.05 8.51 14.17
N ARG A 325 10.13 9.27 14.37
CA ARG A 325 10.04 10.71 14.62
C ARG A 325 9.34 11.44 13.48
N GLN A 326 9.71 11.16 12.23
CA GLN A 326 9.15 11.84 11.05
C GLN A 326 7.68 11.50 10.83
N THR A 327 7.29 10.23 10.96
CA THR A 327 5.89 9.81 10.83
C THR A 327 5.04 10.38 11.97
N ILE A 328 5.54 10.47 13.21
CA ILE A 328 4.84 11.12 14.32
C ILE A 328 4.57 12.60 14.02
N GLU A 329 5.56 13.34 13.53
CA GLU A 329 5.39 14.76 13.19
C GLU A 329 4.39 14.95 12.03
N MET A 330 4.43 14.08 11.03
CA MET A 330 3.45 14.07 9.94
C MET A 330 2.02 13.78 10.46
N LEU A 331 1.86 12.77 11.33
CA LEU A 331 0.56 12.46 11.94
C LEU A 331 0.04 13.61 12.80
N LYS A 332 0.89 14.26 13.61
CA LYS A 332 0.51 15.45 14.40
C LYS A 332 -0.04 16.59 13.53
N PHE A 333 0.51 16.77 12.33
CA PHE A 333 0.07 17.83 11.42
C PHE A 333 -1.29 17.53 10.78
N HIS A 334 -1.56 16.26 10.44
CA HIS A 334 -2.73 15.87 9.65
C HIS A 334 -3.87 15.26 10.47
N ALA A 335 -3.61 14.72 11.66
CA ALA A 335 -4.61 14.11 12.51
C ALA A 335 -5.58 15.16 13.07
N GLN A 336 -6.88 14.85 13.00
CA GLN A 336 -7.95 15.68 13.57
C GLN A 336 -8.39 15.10 14.91
N PRO A 337 -8.89 15.92 15.85
CA PRO A 337 -9.43 15.41 17.12
C PRO A 337 -10.53 14.35 16.88
N GLY A 338 -10.34 13.16 17.45
CA GLY A 338 -11.28 12.05 17.32
C GLY A 338 -11.15 11.21 16.05
N SER A 339 -10.22 11.52 15.14
CA SER A 339 -10.02 10.72 13.93
C SER A 339 -9.21 9.44 14.18
N ALA A 340 -9.27 8.49 13.24
CA ALA A 340 -8.45 7.28 13.26
C ALA A 340 -6.94 7.59 13.27
N LEU A 341 -6.49 8.59 12.51
CA LEU A 341 -5.08 9.02 12.50
C LEU A 341 -4.58 9.51 13.87
N MET A 342 -5.46 10.09 14.70
CA MET A 342 -5.10 10.45 16.08
C MET A 342 -4.87 9.21 16.96
N VAL A 343 -5.61 8.13 16.70
CA VAL A 343 -5.39 6.84 17.38
C VAL A 343 -4.06 6.24 16.92
N ASP A 344 -3.81 6.21 15.60
CA ASP A 344 -2.56 5.76 15.00
C ASP A 344 -1.34 6.49 15.59
N GLN A 345 -1.44 7.82 15.71
CA GLN A 345 -0.42 8.67 16.34
C GLN A 345 -0.13 8.21 17.78
N LYS A 346 -1.16 8.06 18.62
CA LYS A 346 -1.00 7.66 20.03
C LYS A 346 -0.36 6.28 20.17
N ILE A 347 -0.70 5.35 19.29
CA ILE A 347 -0.12 4.01 19.26
C ILE A 347 1.38 4.11 18.95
N ILE A 348 1.76 4.81 17.89
CA ILE A 348 3.16 4.92 17.46
C ILE A 348 4.00 5.71 18.47
N GLU A 349 3.49 6.78 19.07
CA GLU A 349 4.18 7.49 20.17
C GLU A 349 4.42 6.60 21.38
N THR A 350 3.52 5.66 21.66
CA THR A 350 3.69 4.70 22.75
C THR A 350 4.73 3.63 22.40
N VAL A 351 4.67 3.11 21.17
CA VAL A 351 5.65 2.15 20.66
C VAL A 351 7.06 2.75 20.60
N ASP A 352 7.20 3.99 20.13
CA ASP A 352 8.45 4.76 20.09
C ASP A 352 9.09 4.89 21.49
N ARG A 353 8.30 5.31 22.49
CA ARG A 353 8.77 5.43 23.88
C ARG A 353 9.26 4.10 24.46
N HIS A 354 8.62 2.99 24.09
CA HIS A 354 9.01 1.65 24.55
C HIS A 354 10.27 1.14 23.84
N LEU A 355 10.45 1.43 22.55
CA LEU A 355 11.63 1.02 21.77
C LEU A 355 12.87 1.88 22.07
N PHE A 356 12.66 3.17 22.32
CA PHE A 356 13.73 4.18 22.48
C PHE A 356 13.56 4.96 23.80
N PRO A 357 13.63 4.30 24.96
CA PRO A 357 13.51 4.99 26.24
C PRO A 357 14.59 6.07 26.36
N THR A 358 14.16 7.32 26.54
CA THR A 358 15.06 8.41 26.87
C THR A 358 15.58 8.16 28.29
N GLY A 359 16.88 7.88 28.41
CA GLY A 359 17.51 7.53 29.68
C GLY A 359 17.33 8.61 30.74
N THR A 360 16.28 8.50 31.54
CA THR A 360 16.08 9.28 32.77
C THR A 360 15.69 8.33 33.90
N LYS A 361 16.60 7.40 34.20
CA LYS A 361 16.77 6.91 35.57
C LYS A 361 18.18 7.30 35.99
N ALA A 362 18.35 8.59 36.28
CA ALA A 362 19.41 9.00 37.18
C ALA A 362 19.14 8.23 38.48
N THR A 363 20.06 7.33 38.80
CA THR A 363 20.18 6.64 40.07
C THR A 363 19.92 7.64 41.19
N ALA A 364 18.75 7.54 41.82
CA ALA A 364 18.50 8.14 43.11
C ALA A 364 19.59 7.59 44.03
N GLY A 365 20.49 8.48 44.46
CA GLY A 365 21.61 8.15 45.31
C GLY A 365 21.13 7.36 46.51
N VAL A 366 21.72 6.18 46.65
CA VAL A 366 21.72 5.43 47.91
C VAL A 366 22.38 6.34 48.94
N LEU A 367 21.57 7.01 49.76
CA LEU A 367 22.01 7.52 51.05
C LEU A 367 22.27 6.28 51.92
N GLY A 368 23.55 5.93 52.03
CA GLY A 368 24.06 5.04 53.06
C GLY A 368 24.02 5.71 54.45
N PRO A 369 24.16 4.90 55.51
CA PRO A 369 23.58 5.10 56.84
C PRO A 369 24.11 6.32 57.61
#